data_AF-A0A2G4IMZ3-F1
#
_entry.id   AF-A0A2G4IMZ3-F1
#
_cell.length_a   1.000
_cell.length_b   1.000
_cell.length_c   1.000
_cell.angle_alpha   90.00
_cell.angle_beta   90.00
_cell.angle_gamma   90.00
#
_symmetry.space_group_name_H-M   'P 1'
#
loop_
_entity.id
_entity.type
_entity.pdbx_description
1 polymer ?
#
loop_
_entity_poly.entity_id
_entity_poly.type
_entity_poly.pdbx_seq_one_letter_code
_entity_poly.pdbx_strand_id
1 'polypeptide(L)'
;MKTTLKAIGVVIAILIILVGVVTTVFVVRSGMLTDRGPDQLTACTPIDGQGKSGEDILIDRERSQALVSWLDRRGSVTGTPTPGTVGRIDLTSAEPKIESALVSDPPEFRPHGMSLFIDAEGQRTLFVISHPSGKPHRVEVFEANTDGMYEHKQTIEDPLLIRPNDIQAVGLRAFYIANDSGAKSGLDKMREMAFGASLAAVTYYDGAKFSVAIDGTASPGGINASPDLGTIYVAETQANRVSIFKRNVATSKLTPTGAAELPSLPDNIDVAADGSLWVTAHSNAIALVQQFADPTKVAPTQVFRIPADSLKATQVFFTKGDLISAGSIAATLGDKMLLGSITDKKVMLCKTPT
;
A
#
# COMPACT_ATOMS: atom_id res chain seq x y z
N MET A 1 50.08 -9.83 -25.73
CA MET A 1 50.06 -10.00 -24.25
C MET A 1 49.91 -8.67 -23.50
N LYS A 2 50.81 -7.68 -23.64
CA LYS A 2 50.70 -6.37 -22.95
C LYS A 2 49.44 -5.57 -23.31
N THR A 3 49.01 -5.58 -24.57
CA THR A 3 47.78 -4.92 -25.05
C THR A 3 46.52 -5.59 -24.50
N THR A 4 46.48 -6.92 -24.48
CA THR A 4 45.40 -7.73 -23.90
C THR A 4 45.26 -7.50 -22.40
N LEU A 5 46.37 -7.45 -21.66
CA LEU A 5 46.37 -7.20 -20.21
C LEU A 5 45.87 -5.78 -19.87
N LYS A 6 46.23 -4.78 -20.68
CA LYS A 6 45.69 -3.41 -20.57
C LYS A 6 44.18 -3.38 -20.85
N ALA A 7 43.71 -4.07 -21.88
CA ALA A 7 42.28 -4.14 -22.20
C ALA A 7 41.48 -4.81 -21.08
N ILE A 8 41.98 -5.92 -20.53
CA ILE A 8 41.37 -6.59 -19.36
C ILE A 8 41.33 -5.64 -18.15
N GLY A 9 42.43 -4.94 -17.87
CA GLY A 9 42.49 -3.97 -16.78
C GLY A 9 41.46 -2.83 -16.94
N VAL A 10 41.27 -2.32 -18.15
CA VAL A 10 40.26 -1.31 -18.45
C VAL A 10 38.84 -1.86 -18.26
N VAL A 11 38.55 -3.06 -18.74
CA VAL A 11 37.24 -3.71 -18.55
C VAL A 11 36.93 -3.91 -17.07
N ILE A 12 37.90 -4.41 -16.29
CA ILE A 12 37.76 -4.58 -14.85
C ILE A 12 37.51 -3.22 -14.17
N ALA A 13 38.25 -2.18 -14.54
CA ALA A 13 38.05 -0.84 -13.99
C ALA A 13 36.64 -0.30 -14.30
N ILE A 14 36.16 -0.47 -15.53
CA ILE A 14 34.80 -0.07 -15.92
C ILE A 14 33.75 -0.84 -15.11
N LEU A 15 33.93 -2.15 -14.92
CA LEU A 15 33.02 -2.98 -14.13
C LEU A 15 33.00 -2.54 -12.67
N ILE A 16 34.15 -2.24 -12.07
CA ILE A 16 34.24 -1.73 -10.69
C ILE A 16 33.51 -0.39 -10.57
N ILE A 17 33.74 0.53 -11.51
CA ILE A 17 33.06 1.83 -11.52
C ILE A 17 31.54 1.62 -11.65
N LEU A 18 31.11 0.75 -12.56
CA LEU A 18 29.69 0.44 -12.76
C LEU A 18 29.06 -0.13 -11.49
N VAL A 19 29.70 -1.12 -10.85
CA VAL A 19 29.24 -1.69 -9.58
C VAL A 19 29.18 -0.61 -8.49
N GLY A 20 30.18 0.27 -8.43
CA GLY A 20 30.22 1.38 -7.49
C GLY A 20 29.06 2.37 -7.69
N VAL A 21 28.77 2.75 -8.93
CA VAL A 21 27.63 3.62 -9.28
C VAL A 21 26.31 2.96 -8.94
N VAL A 22 26.10 1.71 -9.34
CA VAL A 22 24.85 0.97 -9.05
C VAL A 22 24.63 0.83 -7.55
N THR A 23 25.67 0.47 -6.79
CA THR A 23 25.60 0.36 -5.33
C THR A 23 25.29 1.70 -4.70
N THR A 24 25.92 2.79 -5.15
CA THR A 24 25.69 4.14 -4.61
C THR A 24 24.24 4.58 -4.87
N VAL A 25 23.75 4.41 -6.10
CA VAL A 25 22.36 4.75 -6.46
C VAL A 25 21.38 3.96 -5.61
N PHE A 26 21.60 2.66 -5.44
CA PHE A 26 20.76 1.80 -4.60
C PHE A 26 20.76 2.26 -3.13
N VAL A 27 21.94 2.52 -2.56
CA VAL A 27 22.08 2.97 -1.16
C VAL A 27 21.35 4.29 -0.93
N VAL A 28 21.51 5.27 -1.83
CA VAL A 28 20.83 6.57 -1.71
C VAL A 28 19.32 6.40 -1.84
N ARG A 29 18.85 5.67 -2.86
CA ARG A 29 17.40 5.47 -3.09
C ARG A 29 16.72 4.65 -2.00
N SER A 30 17.46 3.72 -1.36
CA SER A 30 16.93 2.92 -0.25
C SER A 30 16.66 3.73 1.01
N GLY A 31 17.16 4.96 1.11
CA GLY A 31 17.05 5.78 2.32
C GLY A 31 17.92 5.30 3.49
N MET A 32 18.74 4.25 3.31
CA MET A 32 19.50 3.60 4.39
C MET A 32 20.38 4.54 5.21
N LEU A 33 20.93 5.57 4.58
CA LEU A 33 21.83 6.54 5.23
C LEU A 33 21.11 7.83 5.69
N THR A 34 19.80 7.91 5.52
CA THR A 34 19.06 9.15 5.81
C THR A 34 18.62 9.18 7.26
N ASP A 35 19.17 10.10 8.03
CA ASP A 35 18.65 10.43 9.36
C ASP A 35 17.32 11.19 9.22
N ARG A 36 16.29 10.72 9.95
CA ARG A 36 14.95 11.31 9.97
C ARG A 36 14.66 12.12 11.23
N GLY A 37 15.69 12.28 12.07
CA GLY A 37 15.57 12.97 13.34
C GLY A 37 14.95 12.10 14.42
N PRO A 38 14.56 12.71 15.56
CA PRO A 38 13.90 12.00 16.64
C PRO A 38 12.47 11.61 16.27
N ASP A 39 11.91 10.64 17.01
CA ASP A 39 10.52 10.24 16.90
C ASP A 39 9.58 11.47 17.04
N GLN A 40 8.62 11.58 16.13
CA GLN A 40 7.54 12.56 16.12
C GLN A 40 6.25 11.79 16.42
N LEU A 41 6.01 11.55 17.71
CA LEU A 41 4.91 10.71 18.17
C LEU A 41 3.69 11.54 18.58
N THR A 42 2.58 10.84 18.63
CA THR A 42 1.32 11.28 19.24
C THR A 42 0.92 10.26 20.30
N ALA A 43 -0.11 10.56 21.10
CA ALA A 43 -0.64 9.59 22.05
C ALA A 43 -1.26 8.41 21.29
N CYS A 44 -0.78 7.19 21.55
CA CYS A 44 -1.22 5.98 20.86
C CYS A 44 -1.45 4.83 21.83
N THR A 45 -2.48 4.03 21.56
CA THR A 45 -2.81 2.80 22.27
C THR A 45 -2.85 1.62 21.30
N PRO A 46 -2.23 0.47 21.61
CA PRO A 46 -2.30 -0.70 20.75
C PRO A 46 -3.67 -1.36 20.82
N ILE A 47 -4.16 -1.79 19.67
CA ILE A 47 -5.27 -2.75 19.52
C ILE A 47 -4.63 -4.08 19.13
N ASP A 48 -4.86 -5.12 19.94
CA ASP A 48 -4.31 -6.46 19.70
C ASP A 48 -4.81 -7.03 18.37
N GLY A 49 -3.87 -7.39 17.49
CA GLY A 49 -4.14 -8.00 16.19
C GLY A 49 -4.39 -9.51 16.26
N GLN A 50 -4.43 -10.12 17.44
CA GLN A 50 -4.71 -11.55 17.67
C GLN A 50 -3.88 -12.45 16.74
N GLY A 51 -2.58 -12.15 16.65
CA GLY A 51 -1.64 -12.90 15.85
C GLY A 51 -1.51 -12.47 14.39
N LYS A 52 -2.29 -11.51 13.91
CA LYS A 52 -2.31 -11.01 12.52
C LYS A 52 -2.00 -9.51 12.44
N SER A 53 -1.51 -9.06 11.29
CA SER A 53 -1.24 -7.65 10.99
C SER A 53 -2.39 -7.01 10.20
N GLY A 54 -2.49 -5.68 10.27
CA GLY A 54 -3.43 -4.87 9.48
C GLY A 54 -2.66 -3.95 8.56
N GLU A 55 -2.33 -4.43 7.38
CA GLU A 55 -1.44 -3.71 6.44
C GLU A 55 -2.20 -2.64 5.64
N ASP A 56 -3.47 -2.89 5.33
CA ASP A 56 -4.37 -1.89 4.79
C ASP A 56 -5.59 -1.71 5.72
N ILE A 57 -6.07 -0.46 5.83
CA ILE A 57 -7.16 -0.04 6.70
C ILE A 57 -8.01 1.01 5.99
N LEU A 58 -9.31 0.75 5.91
CA LEU A 58 -10.30 1.69 5.37
C LEU A 58 -11.19 2.24 6.48
N ILE A 59 -11.76 3.43 6.29
CA ILE A 59 -12.73 4.03 7.21
C ILE A 59 -14.12 4.11 6.55
N ASP A 60 -15.09 3.39 7.11
CA ASP A 60 -16.51 3.65 6.89
C ASP A 60 -16.94 4.78 7.84
N ARG A 61 -16.95 6.01 7.31
CA ARG A 61 -17.21 7.22 8.09
C ARG A 61 -18.64 7.30 8.59
N GLU A 62 -19.60 6.81 7.80
CA GLU A 62 -21.02 6.79 8.18
C GLU A 62 -21.28 5.85 9.36
N ARG A 63 -20.55 4.73 9.43
CA ARG A 63 -20.64 3.77 10.56
C ARG A 63 -19.63 4.02 11.67
N SER A 64 -18.71 4.97 11.50
CA SER A 64 -17.56 5.15 12.41
C SER A 64 -16.81 3.84 12.66
N GLN A 65 -16.57 3.09 11.59
CA GLN A 65 -15.90 1.79 11.64
C GLN A 65 -14.64 1.81 10.78
N ALA A 66 -13.59 1.12 11.24
CA ALA A 66 -12.46 0.79 10.40
C ALA A 66 -12.58 -0.66 9.90
N LEU A 67 -12.23 -0.91 8.63
CA LEU A 67 -12.05 -2.25 8.07
C LEU A 67 -10.56 -2.51 7.91
N VAL A 68 -10.10 -3.71 8.27
CA VAL A 68 -8.67 -4.05 8.35
C VAL A 68 -8.38 -5.28 7.51
N SER A 69 -7.39 -5.21 6.62
CA SER A 69 -6.89 -6.39 5.90
C SER A 69 -6.09 -7.27 6.86
N TRP A 70 -6.76 -8.24 7.48
CA TRP A 70 -6.27 -8.91 8.68
C TRP A 70 -5.66 -10.28 8.38
N LEU A 71 -4.32 -10.34 8.34
CA LEU A 71 -3.58 -11.53 7.89
C LEU A 71 -2.26 -11.69 8.66
N ASP A 72 -1.86 -12.93 8.98
CA ASP A 72 -0.48 -13.20 9.44
C ASP A 72 0.48 -13.21 8.25
N ARG A 73 0.89 -12.02 7.82
CA ARG A 73 1.85 -11.86 6.72
C ARG A 73 3.22 -12.45 7.08
N ARG A 74 3.62 -12.44 8.36
CA ARG A 74 4.89 -13.03 8.80
C ARG A 74 4.92 -14.55 8.62
N GLY A 75 3.81 -15.24 8.89
CA GLY A 75 3.67 -16.67 8.59
C GLY A 75 3.98 -17.02 7.13
N SER A 76 3.70 -16.09 6.21
CA SER A 76 4.00 -16.24 4.78
C SER A 76 5.49 -16.18 4.48
N VAL A 77 6.23 -15.34 5.21
CA VAL A 77 7.69 -15.21 5.10
C VAL A 77 8.39 -16.45 5.67
N THR A 78 7.84 -17.02 6.76
CA THR A 78 8.42 -18.19 7.44
C THR A 78 7.99 -19.53 6.84
N GLY A 79 7.24 -19.54 5.73
CA GLY A 79 6.83 -20.76 5.02
C GLY A 79 5.60 -21.47 5.61
N THR A 80 4.85 -20.81 6.48
CA THR A 80 3.60 -21.31 7.08
C THR A 80 2.45 -20.33 6.78
N PRO A 81 2.10 -20.09 5.51
CA PRO A 81 1.06 -19.13 5.15
C PRO A 81 -0.30 -19.59 5.69
N THR A 82 -0.95 -18.74 6.47
CA THR A 82 -2.31 -18.96 6.96
C THR A 82 -3.32 -18.13 6.15
N PRO A 83 -4.58 -18.56 6.06
CA PRO A 83 -5.66 -17.71 5.59
C PRO A 83 -5.85 -16.49 6.52
N GLY A 84 -6.27 -15.38 5.94
CA GLY A 84 -6.67 -14.16 6.65
C GLY A 84 -8.17 -13.93 6.55
N THR A 85 -8.60 -12.76 7.00
CA THR A 85 -9.99 -12.29 6.93
C THR A 85 -10.00 -10.75 6.84
N VAL A 86 -11.17 -10.14 6.67
CA VAL A 86 -11.33 -8.70 6.89
C VAL A 86 -11.79 -8.48 8.33
N GLY A 87 -11.02 -7.72 9.09
CA GLY A 87 -11.38 -7.28 10.43
C GLY A 87 -12.24 -6.01 10.40
N ARG A 88 -13.04 -5.78 11.43
CA ARG A 88 -13.69 -4.50 11.71
C ARG A 88 -13.35 -4.00 13.11
N ILE A 89 -13.28 -2.69 13.27
CA ILE A 89 -13.07 -2.01 14.55
C ILE A 89 -14.17 -0.95 14.69
N ASP A 90 -14.93 -0.99 15.78
CA ASP A 90 -15.82 0.10 16.18
C ASP A 90 -15.01 1.24 16.81
N LEU A 91 -14.96 2.38 16.12
CA LEU A 91 -14.17 3.54 16.53
C LEU A 91 -14.90 4.42 17.58
N THR A 92 -16.15 4.09 17.90
CA THR A 92 -16.92 4.73 18.97
C THR A 92 -16.71 4.04 20.33
N SER A 93 -16.21 2.80 20.31
CA SER A 93 -15.92 2.04 21.53
C SER A 93 -14.78 2.67 22.34
N ALA A 94 -14.95 2.69 23.67
CA ALA A 94 -13.89 3.07 24.60
C ALA A 94 -12.75 2.04 24.65
N GLU A 95 -13.04 0.78 24.30
CA GLU A 95 -12.09 -0.33 24.23
C GLU A 95 -12.20 -1.00 22.85
N PRO A 96 -11.63 -0.38 21.80
CA PRO A 96 -11.72 -0.90 20.44
C PRO A 96 -11.00 -2.24 20.31
N LYS A 97 -11.62 -3.17 19.58
CA LYS A 97 -11.10 -4.53 19.29
C LYS A 97 -11.31 -4.84 17.82
N ILE A 98 -10.51 -5.76 17.29
CA ILE A 98 -10.68 -6.27 15.93
C ILE A 98 -11.58 -7.52 15.99
N GLU A 99 -12.69 -7.48 15.26
CA GLU A 99 -13.62 -8.60 15.08
C GLU A 99 -13.73 -8.95 13.60
N SER A 100 -14.25 -10.14 13.25
CA SER A 100 -14.53 -10.44 11.84
C SER A 100 -15.57 -9.47 11.28
N ALA A 101 -15.29 -8.94 10.09
CA ALA A 101 -16.25 -8.21 9.28
C ALA A 101 -17.03 -9.14 8.33
N LEU A 102 -16.52 -10.35 8.06
CA LEU A 102 -17.06 -11.27 7.06
C LEU A 102 -17.97 -12.32 7.69
N VAL A 103 -19.05 -12.69 6.97
CA VAL A 103 -19.91 -13.83 7.32
C VAL A 103 -19.15 -15.15 7.19
N SER A 104 -18.34 -15.27 6.14
CA SER A 104 -17.44 -16.40 5.91
C SER A 104 -16.30 -15.97 5.01
N ASP A 105 -15.10 -16.49 5.28
CA ASP A 105 -13.93 -16.24 4.45
C ASP A 105 -13.99 -17.06 3.15
N PRO A 106 -13.59 -16.49 2.00
CA PRO A 106 -13.35 -17.26 0.79
C PRO A 106 -12.25 -18.33 0.99
N PRO A 107 -12.24 -19.41 0.20
CA PRO A 107 -11.19 -20.43 0.28
C PRO A 107 -9.79 -19.85 0.06
N GLU A 108 -8.84 -20.18 0.94
CA GLU A 108 -7.44 -19.69 0.87
C GLU A 108 -7.33 -18.15 0.81
N PHE A 109 -8.30 -17.44 1.38
CA PHE A 109 -8.36 -15.98 1.38
C PHE A 109 -7.16 -15.38 2.10
N ARG A 110 -6.47 -14.46 1.42
CA ARG A 110 -5.26 -13.81 1.92
C ARG A 110 -5.32 -12.34 1.51
N PRO A 111 -6.03 -11.51 2.30
CA PRO A 111 -6.35 -10.14 1.94
C PRO A 111 -5.11 -9.25 1.89
N HIS A 112 -5.13 -8.27 0.98
CA HIS A 112 -4.15 -7.20 0.81
C HIS A 112 -4.90 -5.84 0.77
N GLY A 113 -4.63 -4.97 -0.21
CA GLY A 113 -5.37 -3.72 -0.36
C GLY A 113 -6.87 -3.94 -0.58
N MET A 114 -7.65 -2.99 -0.07
CA MET A 114 -9.10 -3.05 -0.03
C MET A 114 -9.70 -1.72 -0.51
N SER A 115 -10.94 -1.76 -0.99
CA SER A 115 -11.71 -0.55 -1.24
C SER A 115 -13.17 -0.72 -0.86
N LEU A 116 -13.75 0.32 -0.24
CA LEU A 116 -15.17 0.37 0.11
C LEU A 116 -15.87 1.37 -0.81
N PHE A 117 -16.91 0.91 -1.50
CA PHE A 117 -17.83 1.75 -2.24
C PHE A 117 -19.20 1.76 -1.53
N ILE A 118 -19.78 2.95 -1.37
CA ILE A 118 -21.12 3.15 -0.82
C ILE A 118 -21.97 3.79 -1.92
N ASP A 119 -23.05 3.14 -2.32
CA ASP A 119 -23.96 3.69 -3.34
C ASP A 119 -24.95 4.71 -2.77
N ALA A 120 -25.79 5.28 -3.65
CA ALA A 120 -26.75 6.32 -3.28
C ALA A 120 -27.85 5.79 -2.32
N GLU A 121 -28.09 4.48 -2.34
CA GLU A 121 -29.02 3.76 -1.47
C GLU A 121 -28.38 3.37 -0.13
N GLY A 122 -27.06 3.58 0.04
CA GLY A 122 -26.30 3.26 1.24
C GLY A 122 -25.81 1.81 1.29
N GLN A 123 -25.97 1.04 0.22
CA GLN A 123 -25.39 -0.30 0.12
C GLN A 123 -23.87 -0.18 0.04
N ARG A 124 -23.20 -1.00 0.84
CA ARG A 124 -21.74 -1.10 0.87
C ARG A 124 -21.27 -2.29 0.07
N THR A 125 -20.33 -2.05 -0.84
CA THR A 125 -19.59 -3.07 -1.57
C THR A 125 -18.11 -2.95 -1.21
N LEU A 126 -17.56 -4.02 -0.65
CA LEU A 126 -16.15 -4.12 -0.30
C LEU A 126 -15.44 -4.96 -1.35
N PHE A 127 -14.37 -4.42 -1.92
CA PHE A 127 -13.48 -5.11 -2.84
C PHE A 127 -12.16 -5.39 -2.14
N VAL A 128 -11.68 -6.62 -2.21
CA VAL A 128 -10.45 -7.02 -1.50
C VAL A 128 -9.55 -7.79 -2.44
N ILE A 129 -8.31 -7.33 -2.60
CA ILE A 129 -7.27 -8.11 -3.27
C ILE A 129 -6.93 -9.33 -2.42
N SER A 130 -6.79 -10.50 -3.04
CA SER A 130 -6.40 -11.75 -2.39
C SER A 130 -5.24 -12.43 -3.11
N HIS A 131 -4.29 -12.94 -2.31
CA HIS A 131 -3.09 -13.65 -2.78
C HIS A 131 -3.05 -15.12 -2.30
N PRO A 132 -3.90 -16.00 -2.86
CA PRO A 132 -3.82 -17.43 -2.60
C PRO A 132 -2.42 -17.99 -2.94
N SER A 133 -1.92 -18.91 -2.14
CA SER A 133 -0.57 -19.48 -2.33
C SER A 133 -0.53 -20.34 -3.60
N GLY A 134 0.40 -20.04 -4.51
CA GLY A 134 0.61 -20.83 -5.73
C GLY A 134 -0.53 -20.75 -6.76
N LYS A 135 -1.44 -19.78 -6.63
CA LYS A 135 -2.58 -19.57 -7.53
C LYS A 135 -2.60 -18.12 -8.06
N PRO A 136 -3.36 -17.84 -9.13
CA PRO A 136 -3.54 -16.47 -9.62
C PRO A 136 -4.04 -15.52 -8.52
N HIS A 137 -3.62 -14.26 -8.61
CA HIS A 137 -4.19 -13.19 -7.80
C HIS A 137 -5.63 -12.91 -8.23
N ARG A 138 -6.44 -12.44 -7.29
CA ARG A 138 -7.87 -12.20 -7.51
C ARG A 138 -8.40 -11.06 -6.68
N VAL A 139 -9.54 -10.52 -7.09
CA VAL A 139 -10.35 -9.59 -6.31
C VAL A 139 -11.58 -10.33 -5.80
N GLU A 140 -11.78 -10.31 -4.49
CA GLU A 140 -12.98 -10.81 -3.84
C GLU A 140 -13.93 -9.64 -3.59
N VAL A 141 -15.19 -9.80 -3.99
CA VAL A 141 -16.23 -8.77 -3.85
C VAL A 141 -17.23 -9.23 -2.80
N PHE A 142 -17.51 -8.35 -1.85
CA PHE A 142 -18.44 -8.58 -0.76
C PHE A 142 -19.48 -7.46 -0.70
N GLU A 143 -20.67 -7.78 -0.22
CA GLU A 143 -21.72 -6.80 0.05
C GLU A 143 -22.14 -6.87 1.51
N ALA A 144 -22.36 -5.71 2.14
CA ALA A 144 -22.86 -5.67 3.50
C ALA A 144 -24.33 -6.15 3.55
N ASN A 145 -24.63 -7.04 4.48
CA ASN A 145 -25.98 -7.46 4.81
C ASN A 145 -26.62 -6.55 5.87
N THR A 146 -27.85 -6.87 6.28
CA THR A 146 -28.63 -6.09 7.26
C THR A 146 -27.99 -6.02 8.64
N ASP A 147 -27.17 -6.99 9.01
CA ASP A 147 -26.45 -7.04 10.28
C ASP A 147 -25.11 -6.27 10.23
N GLY A 148 -24.82 -5.64 9.08
CA GLY A 148 -23.59 -4.90 8.84
C GLY A 148 -22.37 -5.78 8.62
N MET A 149 -22.55 -7.09 8.42
CA MET A 149 -21.49 -8.02 8.03
C MET A 149 -21.39 -8.13 6.51
N TYR A 150 -20.21 -8.49 6.00
CA TYR A 150 -19.95 -8.59 4.57
C TYR A 150 -20.04 -10.04 4.09
N GLU A 151 -20.90 -10.27 3.10
CA GLU A 151 -21.10 -11.56 2.45
C GLU A 151 -20.37 -11.61 1.12
N HIS A 152 -19.64 -12.69 0.85
CA HIS A 152 -18.98 -12.87 -0.44
C HIS A 152 -20.00 -13.03 -1.56
N LYS A 153 -19.78 -12.32 -2.67
CA LYS A 153 -20.65 -12.33 -3.84
C LYS A 153 -19.93 -12.79 -5.10
N GLN A 154 -18.66 -12.42 -5.27
CA GLN A 154 -17.94 -12.69 -6.51
C GLN A 154 -16.43 -12.80 -6.28
N THR A 155 -15.81 -13.68 -7.05
CA THR A 155 -14.35 -13.72 -7.25
C THR A 155 -14.05 -13.29 -8.68
N ILE A 156 -13.09 -12.39 -8.86
CA ILE A 156 -12.66 -11.85 -10.14
C ILE A 156 -11.17 -12.15 -10.34
N GLU A 157 -10.85 -12.86 -11.43
CA GLU A 157 -9.49 -13.17 -11.85
C GLU A 157 -9.25 -12.62 -13.26
N ASP A 158 -8.06 -12.09 -13.52
CA ASP A 158 -7.67 -11.60 -14.84
C ASP A 158 -6.14 -11.59 -14.99
N PRO A 159 -5.57 -11.89 -16.17
CA PRO A 159 -4.13 -11.79 -16.42
C PRO A 159 -3.51 -10.40 -16.18
N LEU A 160 -4.33 -9.33 -16.16
CA LEU A 160 -3.90 -7.97 -15.85
C LEU A 160 -3.76 -7.70 -14.34
N LEU A 161 -4.06 -8.67 -13.46
CA LEU A 161 -3.75 -8.63 -12.03
C LEU A 161 -2.30 -9.11 -11.80
N ILE A 162 -1.33 -8.28 -12.16
CA ILE A 162 0.10 -8.60 -12.06
C ILE A 162 0.61 -8.06 -10.72
N ARG A 163 0.68 -8.92 -9.70
CA ARG A 163 1.01 -8.51 -8.32
C ARG A 163 0.21 -7.24 -7.89
N PRO A 164 -1.13 -7.33 -7.85
CA PRO A 164 -1.95 -6.23 -7.39
C PRO A 164 -1.59 -5.92 -5.92
N ASN A 165 -1.42 -4.65 -5.58
CA ASN A 165 -1.05 -4.22 -4.23
C ASN A 165 -2.27 -3.58 -3.55
N ASP A 166 -2.81 -2.55 -4.20
CA ASP A 166 -3.97 -1.81 -3.69
C ASP A 166 -5.05 -1.56 -4.77
N ILE A 167 -6.27 -1.25 -4.31
CA ILE A 167 -7.49 -1.16 -5.11
C ILE A 167 -8.30 0.10 -4.74
N GLN A 168 -8.85 0.78 -5.74
CA GLN A 168 -9.76 1.90 -5.52
C GLN A 168 -11.06 1.72 -6.31
N ALA A 169 -12.16 1.51 -5.61
CA ALA A 169 -13.49 1.43 -6.20
C ALA A 169 -14.00 2.81 -6.62
N VAL A 170 -14.68 2.85 -7.76
CA VAL A 170 -15.33 4.05 -8.32
C VAL A 170 -16.75 3.77 -8.79
N GLY A 171 -17.30 2.62 -8.38
CA GLY A 171 -18.65 2.17 -8.67
C GLY A 171 -18.92 0.77 -8.11
N LEU A 172 -20.17 0.34 -8.12
CA LEU A 172 -20.63 -0.96 -7.60
C LEU A 172 -19.90 -2.17 -8.21
N ARG A 173 -19.37 -2.04 -9.42
CA ARG A 173 -18.62 -3.09 -10.12
C ARG A 173 -17.43 -2.52 -10.89
N ALA A 174 -16.91 -1.37 -10.48
CA ALA A 174 -15.87 -0.65 -11.20
C ALA A 174 -14.77 -0.18 -10.26
N PHE A 175 -13.52 -0.50 -10.58
CA PHE A 175 -12.38 -0.20 -9.71
C PHE A 175 -11.07 -0.12 -10.48
N TYR A 176 -10.11 0.61 -9.91
CA TYR A 176 -8.72 0.65 -10.34
C TYR A 176 -7.86 -0.27 -9.47
N ILE A 177 -6.81 -0.84 -10.06
CA ILE A 177 -5.82 -1.67 -9.36
C ILE A 177 -4.43 -1.09 -9.58
N ALA A 178 -3.72 -0.83 -8.50
CA ALA A 178 -2.28 -0.59 -8.51
C ALA A 178 -1.55 -1.94 -8.59
N ASN A 179 -0.92 -2.24 -9.73
CA ASN A 179 -0.06 -3.41 -9.88
C ASN A 179 1.38 -3.01 -9.55
N ASP A 180 2.00 -3.61 -8.54
CA ASP A 180 3.30 -3.13 -8.01
C ASP A 180 4.52 -3.45 -8.91
N SER A 181 4.31 -4.13 -10.05
CA SER A 181 5.35 -4.49 -11.01
C SER A 181 4.78 -4.76 -12.40
N GLY A 182 5.58 -4.46 -13.41
CA GLY A 182 5.35 -4.90 -14.79
C GLY A 182 6.48 -5.77 -15.32
N ALA A 183 7.36 -6.26 -14.44
CA ALA A 183 8.53 -7.04 -14.82
C ALA A 183 8.14 -8.40 -15.43
N LYS A 184 8.63 -8.66 -16.65
CA LYS A 184 8.40 -9.91 -17.38
C LYS A 184 9.64 -10.82 -17.39
N SER A 185 10.77 -10.30 -16.94
CA SER A 185 12.06 -10.99 -16.94
C SER A 185 12.88 -10.68 -15.68
N GLY A 186 13.94 -11.47 -15.43
CA GLY A 186 14.88 -11.17 -14.36
C GLY A 186 15.59 -9.82 -14.53
N LEU A 187 15.83 -9.40 -15.78
CA LEU A 187 16.40 -8.09 -16.09
C LEU A 187 15.44 -6.96 -15.72
N ASP A 188 14.14 -7.11 -15.99
CA ASP A 188 13.14 -6.12 -15.62
C ASP A 188 13.01 -6.00 -14.10
N LYS A 189 13.01 -7.13 -13.38
CA LYS A 189 13.01 -7.13 -11.91
C LYS A 189 14.22 -6.36 -11.36
N MET A 190 15.40 -6.60 -11.92
CA MET A 190 16.61 -5.86 -11.54
C MET A 190 16.45 -4.36 -11.83
N ARG A 191 15.88 -3.98 -12.98
CA ARG A 191 15.64 -2.57 -13.33
C ARG A 191 14.65 -1.89 -12.41
N GLU A 192 13.55 -2.55 -12.04
CA GLU A 192 12.58 -2.05 -11.07
C GLU A 192 13.23 -1.87 -9.69
N MET A 193 13.92 -2.90 -9.17
CA MET A 193 14.48 -2.88 -7.83
C MET A 193 15.67 -1.91 -7.70
N ALA A 194 16.65 -1.97 -8.61
CA ALA A 194 17.88 -1.19 -8.50
C ALA A 194 17.71 0.27 -8.97
N PHE A 195 16.94 0.48 -10.05
CA PHE A 195 16.83 1.79 -10.71
C PHE A 195 15.44 2.41 -10.65
N GLY A 196 14.43 1.71 -10.12
CA GLY A 196 13.08 2.26 -10.01
C GLY A 196 12.40 2.42 -11.35
N ALA A 197 12.76 1.55 -12.32
CA ALA A 197 12.18 1.60 -13.65
C ALA A 197 10.65 1.54 -13.57
N SER A 198 10.00 2.49 -14.24
CA SER A 198 8.55 2.60 -14.29
C SER A 198 7.97 1.62 -15.31
N LEU A 199 7.88 0.35 -14.94
CA LEU A 199 7.37 -0.73 -15.81
C LEU A 199 5.97 -1.17 -15.41
N ALA A 200 5.50 -0.79 -14.22
CA ALA A 200 4.19 -1.15 -13.70
C ALA A 200 3.06 -0.36 -14.38
N ALA A 201 1.82 -0.77 -14.07
CA ALA A 201 0.62 -0.16 -14.61
C ALA A 201 -0.50 -0.11 -13.58
N VAL A 202 -1.36 0.89 -13.70
CA VAL A 202 -2.67 0.89 -13.06
C VAL A 202 -3.67 0.32 -14.06
N THR A 203 -4.41 -0.71 -13.65
CA THR A 203 -5.46 -1.33 -14.47
C THR A 203 -6.84 -0.94 -13.96
N TYR A 204 -7.86 -1.11 -14.79
CA TYR A 204 -9.24 -0.76 -14.49
C TYR A 204 -10.17 -1.89 -14.89
N TYR A 205 -11.08 -2.25 -14.00
CA TYR A 205 -12.19 -3.17 -14.26
C TYR A 205 -13.49 -2.38 -14.46
N ASP A 206 -14.21 -2.66 -15.54
CA ASP A 206 -15.43 -1.94 -15.93
C ASP A 206 -16.74 -2.65 -15.53
N GLY A 207 -16.65 -3.75 -14.77
CA GLY A 207 -17.78 -4.62 -14.45
C GLY A 207 -17.89 -5.85 -15.36
N ALA A 208 -17.09 -5.90 -16.43
CA ALA A 208 -17.02 -7.02 -17.36
C ALA A 208 -15.59 -7.46 -17.64
N LYS A 209 -14.66 -6.53 -17.88
CA LYS A 209 -13.28 -6.82 -18.30
C LYS A 209 -12.27 -5.85 -17.71
N PHE A 210 -11.01 -6.27 -17.68
CA PHE A 210 -9.90 -5.38 -17.35
C PHE A 210 -9.36 -4.64 -18.58
N SER A 211 -8.80 -3.47 -18.33
CA SER A 211 -8.01 -2.70 -19.29
C SER A 211 -6.90 -1.93 -18.56
N VAL A 212 -5.85 -1.52 -19.28
CA VAL A 212 -4.82 -0.65 -18.71
C VAL A 212 -5.37 0.77 -18.63
N ALA A 213 -5.39 1.38 -17.45
CA ALA A 213 -5.82 2.76 -17.25
C ALA A 213 -4.67 3.75 -17.52
N ILE A 214 -3.48 3.41 -17.06
CA ILE A 214 -2.20 4.08 -17.34
C ILE A 214 -1.05 3.09 -17.13
N ASP A 215 -0.01 3.20 -17.94
CA ASP A 215 1.25 2.47 -17.81
C ASP A 215 2.38 3.41 -17.36
N GLY A 216 3.56 2.84 -17.12
CA GLY A 216 4.73 3.64 -16.78
C GLY A 216 4.73 4.18 -15.36
N THR A 217 4.13 3.45 -14.41
CA THR A 217 4.24 3.75 -12.97
C THR A 217 5.41 2.99 -12.34
N ALA A 218 5.99 3.53 -11.28
CA ALA A 218 7.15 3.00 -10.57
C ALA A 218 6.74 2.32 -9.25
N SER A 219 6.39 1.04 -9.34
CA SER A 219 5.98 0.20 -8.21
C SER A 219 4.90 0.86 -7.35
N PRO A 220 3.68 1.00 -7.89
CA PRO A 220 2.59 1.60 -7.14
C PRO A 220 2.21 0.71 -5.94
N GLY A 221 2.34 1.25 -4.73
CA GLY A 221 1.91 0.64 -3.47
C GLY A 221 0.42 0.94 -3.25
N GLY A 222 0.10 2.15 -2.80
CA GLY A 222 -1.27 2.61 -2.60
C GLY A 222 -1.96 3.25 -3.80
N ILE A 223 -3.30 3.19 -3.81
CA ILE A 223 -4.17 3.93 -4.72
C ILE A 223 -5.42 4.42 -3.98
N ASN A 224 -5.80 5.68 -4.20
CA ASN A 224 -7.04 6.23 -3.62
C ASN A 224 -7.66 7.27 -4.56
N ALA A 225 -8.84 7.79 -4.24
CA ALA A 225 -9.55 8.78 -5.03
C ALA A 225 -9.95 10.01 -4.22
N SER A 226 -10.09 11.15 -4.90
CA SER A 226 -10.76 12.31 -4.31
C SER A 226 -12.22 11.98 -3.94
N PRO A 227 -12.84 12.69 -2.98
CA PRO A 227 -14.22 12.40 -2.56
C PRO A 227 -15.25 12.42 -3.70
N ASP A 228 -15.01 13.21 -4.75
CA ASP A 228 -15.85 13.29 -5.95
C ASP A 228 -15.52 12.23 -7.03
N LEU A 229 -14.53 11.36 -6.77
CA LEU A 229 -14.00 10.34 -7.67
C LEU A 229 -13.48 10.88 -9.01
N GLY A 230 -13.21 12.19 -9.10
CA GLY A 230 -12.67 12.86 -10.28
C GLY A 230 -11.15 12.76 -10.43
N THR A 231 -10.46 12.51 -9.31
CA THR A 231 -9.00 12.43 -9.23
C THR A 231 -8.59 11.09 -8.61
N ILE A 232 -7.58 10.46 -9.19
CA ILE A 232 -6.95 9.24 -8.67
C ILE A 232 -5.53 9.58 -8.21
N TYR A 233 -5.20 9.15 -7.00
CA TYR A 233 -3.88 9.28 -6.39
C TYR A 233 -3.20 7.92 -6.40
N VAL A 234 -1.92 7.87 -6.75
CA VAL A 234 -1.14 6.63 -6.74
C VAL A 234 0.18 6.88 -6.05
N ALA A 235 0.44 6.14 -4.98
CA ALA A 235 1.73 6.15 -4.28
C ALA A 235 2.73 5.31 -5.07
N GLU A 236 3.64 5.95 -5.78
CA GLU A 236 4.71 5.27 -6.51
C GLU A 236 5.92 5.07 -5.61
N THR A 237 5.98 3.91 -4.94
CA THR A 237 7.00 3.57 -3.94
C THR A 237 8.40 3.80 -4.47
N GLN A 238 8.69 3.33 -5.70
CA GLN A 238 10.02 3.43 -6.30
C GLN A 238 10.32 4.80 -6.93
N ALA A 239 9.33 5.67 -7.08
CA ALA A 239 9.53 7.05 -7.53
C ALA A 239 9.48 8.08 -6.41
N ASN A 240 9.32 7.66 -5.15
CA ASN A 240 9.31 8.55 -3.98
C ASN A 240 8.26 9.66 -4.08
N ARG A 241 7.09 9.38 -4.67
CA ARG A 241 6.05 10.40 -4.89
C ARG A 241 4.65 9.82 -4.85
N VAL A 242 3.67 10.70 -4.64
CA VAL A 242 2.27 10.43 -4.96
C VAL A 242 1.94 11.13 -6.27
N SER A 243 1.64 10.34 -7.30
CA SER A 243 1.20 10.85 -8.60
C SER A 243 -0.30 11.10 -8.62
N ILE A 244 -0.70 12.17 -9.31
CA ILE A 244 -2.06 12.67 -9.34
C ILE A 244 -2.58 12.62 -10.76
N PHE A 245 -3.70 11.93 -10.95
CA PHE A 245 -4.31 11.73 -12.25
C PHE A 245 -5.73 12.26 -12.28
N LYS A 246 -6.07 12.98 -13.35
CA LYS A 246 -7.46 13.25 -13.69
C LYS A 246 -8.09 12.00 -14.27
N ARG A 247 -9.21 11.58 -13.70
CA ARG A 247 -10.02 10.47 -14.21
C ARG A 247 -10.92 10.93 -15.35
N ASN A 248 -10.91 10.20 -16.46
CA ASN A 248 -11.92 10.33 -17.49
C ASN A 248 -13.09 9.38 -17.19
N VAL A 249 -14.26 9.89 -16.81
CA VAL A 249 -15.40 9.03 -16.44
C VAL A 249 -15.94 8.19 -17.61
N ALA A 250 -15.79 8.65 -18.85
CA ALA A 250 -16.30 7.95 -20.03
C ALA A 250 -15.39 6.79 -20.48
N THR A 251 -14.08 6.90 -20.27
CA THR A 251 -13.10 5.90 -20.75
C THR A 251 -12.34 5.21 -19.62
N SER A 252 -12.46 5.71 -18.40
CA SER A 252 -11.70 5.34 -17.20
C SER A 252 -10.18 5.46 -17.34
N LYS A 253 -9.68 6.12 -18.40
CA LYS A 253 -8.26 6.45 -18.54
C LYS A 253 -7.83 7.52 -17.54
N LEU A 254 -6.57 7.43 -17.12
CA LEU A 254 -5.94 8.36 -16.20
C LEU A 254 -5.00 9.30 -16.95
N THR A 255 -5.15 10.60 -16.74
CA THR A 255 -4.27 11.62 -17.33
C THR A 255 -3.43 12.26 -16.24
N PRO A 256 -2.08 12.25 -16.32
CA PRO A 256 -1.23 12.89 -15.31
C PRO A 256 -1.52 14.39 -15.18
N THR A 257 -1.60 14.86 -13.95
CA THR A 257 -1.85 16.30 -13.64
C THR A 257 -0.83 16.90 -12.69
N GLY A 258 -0.10 16.07 -11.94
CA GLY A 258 0.96 16.51 -11.04
C GLY A 258 1.46 15.36 -10.18
N ALA A 259 2.39 15.67 -9.29
CA ALA A 259 2.85 14.76 -8.26
C ALA A 259 3.29 15.53 -7.01
N ALA A 260 3.11 14.90 -5.85
CA ALA A 260 3.70 15.35 -4.60
C ALA A 260 4.94 14.49 -4.30
N GLU A 261 6.11 15.12 -4.26
CA GLU A 261 7.37 14.44 -3.94
C GLU A 261 7.49 14.19 -2.43
N LEU A 262 7.95 13.00 -2.06
CA LEU A 262 8.18 12.59 -0.69
C LEU A 262 9.66 12.23 -0.52
N PRO A 263 10.31 12.60 0.60
CA PRO A 263 11.66 12.16 0.87
C PRO A 263 11.70 10.70 1.37
N SER A 264 10.76 9.84 0.98
CA SER A 264 10.54 8.48 1.52
C SER A 264 9.86 7.58 0.48
N LEU A 265 9.72 6.29 0.76
CA LEU A 265 9.12 5.31 -0.15
C LEU A 265 7.63 5.15 0.23
N PRO A 266 6.68 5.83 -0.46
CA PRO A 266 5.27 5.77 -0.08
C PRO A 266 4.67 4.37 -0.26
N ASP A 267 3.73 4.03 0.61
CA ASP A 267 2.96 2.80 0.63
C ASP A 267 1.47 3.13 0.45
N ASN A 268 0.57 2.82 1.38
CA ASN A 268 -0.86 3.10 1.22
C ASN A 268 -1.25 4.57 1.49
N ILE A 269 -2.38 4.98 0.91
CA ILE A 269 -2.93 6.33 0.98
C ILE A 269 -4.33 6.28 1.61
N ASP A 270 -4.55 7.04 2.68
CA ASP A 270 -5.90 7.44 3.11
C ASP A 270 -6.24 8.83 2.57
N VAL A 271 -7.51 9.03 2.23
CA VAL A 271 -8.07 10.33 1.84
C VAL A 271 -9.01 10.76 2.95
N ALA A 272 -8.62 11.81 3.68
CA ALA A 272 -9.40 12.36 4.78
C ALA A 272 -10.66 13.10 4.26
N ALA A 273 -11.59 13.39 5.17
CA ALA A 273 -12.86 14.06 4.84
C ALA A 273 -12.68 15.48 4.25
N ASP A 274 -11.57 16.15 4.56
CA ASP A 274 -11.19 17.44 3.99
C ASP A 274 -10.47 17.33 2.63
N GLY A 275 -10.34 16.11 2.10
CA GLY A 275 -9.62 15.79 0.86
C GLY A 275 -8.11 15.74 1.01
N SER A 276 -7.55 15.96 2.21
CA SER A 276 -6.12 15.80 2.44
C SER A 276 -5.71 14.33 2.38
N LEU A 277 -4.52 14.07 1.83
CA LEU A 277 -3.96 12.74 1.74
C LEU A 277 -3.11 12.46 2.98
N TRP A 278 -3.26 11.26 3.53
CA TRP A 278 -2.40 10.70 4.56
C TRP A 278 -1.66 9.52 3.96
N VAL A 279 -0.35 9.67 3.81
CA VAL A 279 0.50 8.74 3.08
C VAL A 279 1.50 8.14 4.04
N THR A 280 1.38 6.84 4.28
CA THR A 280 2.39 6.12 5.05
C THR A 280 3.55 5.78 4.14
N ALA A 281 4.77 5.78 4.70
CA ALA A 281 5.98 5.57 3.91
C ALA A 281 7.09 4.89 4.71
N HIS A 282 7.94 4.16 3.98
CA HIS A 282 9.12 3.49 4.50
C HIS A 282 10.36 4.36 4.27
N SER A 283 10.95 4.84 5.36
CA SER A 283 12.11 5.75 5.29
C SER A 283 13.42 5.03 4.95
N ASN A 284 13.45 3.71 5.09
CA ASN A 284 14.62 2.85 4.94
C ASN A 284 14.22 1.45 4.43
N ALA A 285 14.38 1.21 3.13
CA ALA A 285 14.05 -0.08 2.49
C ALA A 285 14.88 -1.24 3.02
N ILE A 286 16.14 -0.99 3.42
CA ILE A 286 17.02 -2.04 3.93
C ILE A 286 16.56 -2.51 5.29
N ALA A 287 16.18 -1.58 6.17
CA ALA A 287 15.59 -1.93 7.47
C ALA A 287 14.28 -2.73 7.29
N LEU A 288 13.44 -2.36 6.31
CA LEU A 288 12.23 -3.10 5.97
C LEU A 288 12.54 -4.55 5.53
N VAL A 289 13.47 -4.74 4.60
CA VAL A 289 13.89 -6.08 4.15
C VAL A 289 14.48 -6.89 5.31
N GLN A 290 15.30 -6.28 6.15
CA GLN A 290 15.85 -6.93 7.34
C GLN A 290 14.75 -7.35 8.32
N GLN A 291 13.71 -6.54 8.49
CA GLN A 291 12.58 -6.84 9.38
C GLN A 291 11.70 -7.99 8.90
N PHE A 292 11.54 -8.12 7.58
CA PHE A 292 10.93 -9.32 7.00
C PHE A 292 11.76 -10.56 7.29
N ALA A 293 13.08 -10.48 7.13
CA ALA A 293 13.98 -11.61 7.36
C ALA A 293 14.14 -12.00 8.84
N ASP A 294 14.08 -11.04 9.76
CA ASP A 294 14.31 -11.22 11.19
C ASP A 294 13.30 -10.40 12.02
N PRO A 295 12.37 -11.05 12.76
CA PRO A 295 11.38 -10.36 13.58
C PRO A 295 11.95 -9.51 14.72
N THR A 296 13.23 -9.68 15.07
CA THR A 296 13.89 -8.88 16.11
C THR A 296 14.39 -7.53 15.58
N LYS A 297 14.41 -7.34 14.25
CA LYS A 297 14.72 -6.06 13.63
C LYS A 297 13.46 -5.22 13.55
N VAL A 298 13.63 -3.90 13.55
CA VAL A 298 12.55 -2.94 13.37
C VAL A 298 12.79 -2.13 12.10
N ALA A 299 11.69 -1.74 11.45
CA ALA A 299 11.70 -0.85 10.30
C ALA A 299 10.95 0.45 10.66
N PRO A 300 11.51 1.63 10.37
CA PRO A 300 10.86 2.89 10.69
C PRO A 300 9.54 3.08 9.95
N THR A 301 8.64 3.84 10.57
CA THR A 301 7.33 4.22 10.01
C THR A 301 7.25 5.74 9.93
N GLN A 302 6.92 6.27 8.75
CA GLN A 302 6.63 7.69 8.53
C GLN A 302 5.19 7.86 8.04
N VAL A 303 4.56 8.98 8.42
CA VAL A 303 3.30 9.43 7.81
C VAL A 303 3.46 10.87 7.36
N PHE A 304 3.02 11.13 6.13
CA PHE A 304 2.98 12.44 5.51
C PHE A 304 1.54 12.88 5.32
N ARG A 305 1.26 14.17 5.56
CA ARG A 305 0.02 14.82 5.15
C ARG A 305 0.26 15.69 3.93
N ILE A 306 -0.61 15.59 2.93
CA ILE A 306 -0.65 16.45 1.75
C ILE A 306 -2.02 17.15 1.74
N PRO A 307 -2.10 18.47 1.96
CA PRO A 307 -3.36 19.21 1.87
C PRO A 307 -3.99 19.11 0.46
N ALA A 308 -5.32 19.11 0.37
CA ALA A 308 -6.06 18.90 -0.88
C ALA A 308 -5.72 19.93 -1.99
N ASP A 309 -5.32 21.13 -1.60
CA ASP A 309 -4.98 22.27 -2.46
C ASP A 309 -3.47 22.42 -2.69
N SER A 310 -2.67 21.42 -2.30
CA SER A 310 -1.21 21.49 -2.29
C SER A 310 -0.59 20.20 -2.82
N LEU A 311 0.62 20.32 -3.39
CA LEU A 311 1.47 19.19 -3.77
C LEU A 311 2.61 18.98 -2.76
N LYS A 312 2.55 19.63 -1.60
CA LYS A 312 3.61 19.59 -0.60
C LYS A 312 3.29 18.58 0.49
N ALA A 313 4.04 17.47 0.50
CA ALA A 313 4.02 16.52 1.60
C ALA A 313 4.74 17.09 2.83
N THR A 314 4.11 16.97 4.00
CA THR A 314 4.68 17.34 5.29
C THR A 314 4.67 16.13 6.22
N GLN A 315 5.81 15.80 6.82
CA GLN A 315 5.85 14.72 7.81
C GLN A 315 5.07 15.13 9.06
N VAL A 316 4.10 14.29 9.44
CA VAL A 316 3.23 14.52 10.61
C VAL A 316 3.44 13.47 11.70
N PHE A 317 4.05 12.33 11.36
CA PHE A 317 4.39 11.28 12.30
C PHE A 317 5.68 10.57 11.87
N PHE A 318 6.49 10.19 12.84
CA PHE A 318 7.66 9.35 12.64
C PHE A 318 7.98 8.52 13.89
N THR A 319 8.28 7.24 13.69
CA THR A 319 8.91 6.40 14.71
C THR A 319 10.01 5.55 14.08
N LYS A 320 11.06 5.26 14.84
CA LYS A 320 12.11 4.31 14.42
C LYS A 320 11.63 2.86 14.26
N GLY A 321 10.42 2.55 14.72
CA GLY A 321 9.77 1.25 14.57
C GLY A 321 9.39 0.60 15.90
N ASP A 322 9.84 1.15 17.03
CA ASP A 322 9.55 0.60 18.36
C ASP A 322 8.05 0.67 18.70
N LEU A 323 7.38 1.76 18.30
CA LEU A 323 5.93 1.89 18.49
C LEU A 323 5.16 1.00 17.51
N ILE A 324 5.48 1.10 16.23
CA ILE A 324 4.94 0.28 15.15
C ILE A 324 5.99 0.18 14.03
N SER A 325 6.42 -1.05 13.76
CA SER A 325 7.42 -1.34 12.75
C SER A 325 6.76 -1.60 11.39
N ALA A 326 7.43 -1.21 10.31
CA ALA A 326 6.97 -1.45 8.93
C ALA A 326 5.51 -1.00 8.71
N GLY A 327 5.18 0.20 9.19
CA GLY A 327 3.85 0.77 9.00
C GLY A 327 3.55 1.00 7.53
N SER A 328 2.31 0.75 7.12
CA SER A 328 1.89 0.75 5.71
C SER A 328 0.67 1.63 5.42
N ILE A 329 -0.14 1.94 6.43
CA ILE A 329 -1.35 2.79 6.29
C ILE A 329 -1.58 3.64 7.54
N ALA A 330 -2.09 4.85 7.35
CA ALA A 330 -2.50 5.77 8.40
C ALA A 330 -3.90 6.30 8.07
N ALA A 331 -4.92 5.59 8.53
CA ALA A 331 -6.32 5.87 8.20
C ALA A 331 -6.97 6.80 9.23
N THR A 332 -7.66 7.85 8.79
CA THR A 332 -8.09 8.95 9.68
C THR A 332 -9.62 9.11 9.78
N LEU A 333 -10.06 9.34 11.03
CA LEU A 333 -11.45 9.73 11.36
C LEU A 333 -11.44 10.76 12.47
N GLY A 334 -11.64 12.03 12.13
CA GLY A 334 -11.64 13.14 13.09
C GLY A 334 -10.31 13.23 13.85
N ASP A 335 -10.36 13.10 15.18
CA ASP A 335 -9.19 13.15 16.04
C ASP A 335 -8.46 11.80 16.18
N LYS A 336 -8.89 10.77 15.45
CA LYS A 336 -8.31 9.42 15.46
C LYS A 336 -7.53 9.15 14.18
N MET A 337 -6.37 8.52 14.35
CA MET A 337 -5.54 7.96 13.28
C MET A 337 -5.22 6.51 13.63
N LEU A 338 -5.58 5.57 12.75
CA LEU A 338 -5.22 4.16 12.88
C LEU A 338 -3.96 3.89 12.05
N LEU A 339 -2.89 3.46 12.71
CA LEU A 339 -1.67 3.02 12.03
C LEU A 339 -1.71 1.50 11.87
N GLY A 340 -1.69 1.07 10.61
CA GLY A 340 -1.51 -0.31 10.21
C GLY A 340 -0.04 -0.64 9.91
N SER A 341 0.27 -1.92 9.84
CA SER A 341 1.61 -2.45 9.56
C SER A 341 1.56 -3.68 8.69
N ILE A 342 2.60 -3.87 7.87
CA ILE A 342 2.77 -5.07 7.07
C ILE A 342 2.90 -6.31 7.96
N THR A 343 3.64 -6.25 9.08
CA THR A 343 3.99 -7.46 9.85
C THR A 343 3.77 -7.37 11.35
N ASP A 344 3.61 -6.18 11.92
CA ASP A 344 3.31 -6.04 13.34
C ASP A 344 1.89 -6.55 13.62
N LYS A 345 1.77 -7.37 14.66
CA LYS A 345 0.53 -8.09 15.01
C LYS A 345 -0.41 -7.22 15.87
N LYS A 346 -0.53 -5.95 15.51
CA LYS A 346 -1.31 -4.91 16.21
C LYS A 346 -1.69 -3.80 15.22
N VAL A 347 -2.74 -3.07 15.56
CA VAL A 347 -3.07 -1.76 14.96
C VAL A 347 -2.87 -0.71 16.05
N MET A 348 -2.26 0.43 15.75
CA MET A 348 -2.15 1.50 16.74
C MET A 348 -3.29 2.49 16.54
N LEU A 349 -4.07 2.74 17.59
CA LEU A 349 -5.02 3.86 17.62
C LEU A 349 -4.33 5.07 18.23
N CYS A 350 -4.13 6.09 17.43
CA CYS A 350 -3.40 7.30 17.75
C CYS A 350 -4.31 8.52 17.70
N LYS A 351 -3.97 9.58 18.46
CA LYS A 351 -4.57 10.90 18.23
C LYS A 351 -3.98 11.50 16.95
N THR A 352 -4.81 12.04 16.07
CA THR A 352 -4.34 12.73 14.85
C THR A 352 -3.37 13.86 15.23
N PRO A 353 -2.17 13.93 14.62
CA PRO A 353 -1.24 15.03 14.84
C PRO A 353 -1.88 16.37 14.44
N THR A 354 -1.68 17.40 15.26
CA THR A 354 -2.16 18.78 15.00
C THR A 354 -1.32 19.54 14.01
#